data_AF-A0A9W7USH8-F1
#
_entry.id   AF-A0A9W7USH8-F1
#
_cell.length_a   1.000
_cell.length_b   1.000
_cell.length_c   1.000
_cell.angle_alpha   90.00
_cell.angle_beta   90.00
_cell.angle_gamma   90.00
#
_symmetry.space_group_name_H-M   'P 1'
#
loop_
_entity.id
_entity.type
_entity.pdbx_description
1 polymer ?
#
loop_
_entity_poly.entity_id
_entity_poly.type
_entity_poly.pdbx_seq_one_letter_code
_entity_poly.pdbx_strand_id
1 'polypeptide(L)'
;MCKTIKRIITHEGRIPHFQQDFPLILFWSHRSGCTSFANWFFYQIGLYAEAIKYDPFIHYYEFQVYKNKTSYYEELEREVLQLKKDTFKLVRNPFKRAVSSFLLLYDNPYAEKQWKNIKQYFYNDQNSNKGISFKQFLYYVKALDPKSNSLDPHFSQQYIQGEEKMIKNHIKLENFNEIISKIEQEYGLLQSDLSLLTQSPHHRAHKMTFKGNYADVDITDPSLPKLPTYKSFYDKETLDLVVEIFQDDFLMYQYSKDSL
;
A
#
# COMPACT_ATOMS: atom_id res chain seq x y z
N MET A 1 -25.39 -8.86 -5.79
CA MET A 1 -23.94 -8.71 -5.62
C MET A 1 -23.22 -9.98 -6.06
N CYS A 2 -22.41 -9.90 -7.13
CA CYS A 2 -21.52 -11.01 -7.49
C CYS A 2 -20.45 -11.16 -6.40
N LYS A 3 -20.36 -12.32 -5.72
CA LYS A 3 -19.47 -12.54 -4.57
C LYS A 3 -18.01 -12.14 -4.87
N THR A 4 -17.56 -12.35 -6.11
CA THR A 4 -16.21 -12.00 -6.58
C THR A 4 -15.95 -10.50 -6.61
N ILE A 5 -16.93 -9.70 -7.02
CA ILE A 5 -16.78 -8.24 -7.15
C ILE A 5 -16.73 -7.60 -5.78
N LYS A 6 -17.65 -7.99 -4.88
CA LYS A 6 -17.60 -7.56 -3.47
C LYS A 6 -16.24 -7.85 -2.88
N ARG A 7 -15.74 -9.08 -3.08
CA ARG A 7 -14.45 -9.52 -2.55
C ARG A 7 -13.34 -8.56 -2.94
N ILE A 8 -13.30 -8.07 -4.19
CA ILE A 8 -12.23 -7.20 -4.69
C ILE A 8 -12.44 -5.74 -4.26
N ILE A 9 -13.68 -5.22 -4.32
CA ILE A 9 -14.00 -3.85 -3.92
C ILE A 9 -13.78 -3.63 -2.41
N THR A 10 -14.14 -4.60 -1.58
CA THR A 10 -14.06 -4.45 -0.12
C THR A 10 -12.86 -5.16 0.50
N HIS A 11 -11.95 -5.69 -0.33
CA HIS A 11 -10.83 -6.48 0.15
C HIS A 11 -9.98 -5.67 1.13
N GLU A 12 -9.84 -6.13 2.38
CA GLU A 12 -8.99 -5.50 3.39
C GLU A 12 -9.24 -3.98 3.59
N GLY A 13 -10.49 -3.53 3.37
CA GLY A 13 -10.86 -2.11 3.47
C GLY A 13 -10.31 -1.22 2.34
N ARG A 14 -9.72 -1.79 1.29
CA ARG A 14 -9.14 -1.11 0.13
C ARG A 14 -10.18 -0.66 -0.89
N ILE A 15 -11.18 0.07 -0.41
CA ILE A 15 -12.29 0.51 -1.26
C ILE A 15 -11.76 1.45 -2.34
N PRO A 16 -12.04 1.22 -3.63
CA PRO A 16 -11.63 2.12 -4.71
C PRO A 16 -12.09 3.55 -4.51
N HIS A 17 -11.32 4.53 -5.00
CA HIS A 17 -11.81 5.91 -5.16
C HIS A 17 -12.65 6.03 -6.42
N PHE A 18 -13.81 6.68 -6.26
CA PHE A 18 -14.82 6.79 -7.28
C PHE A 18 -15.67 8.04 -7.05
N GLN A 19 -16.04 8.71 -8.13
CA GLN A 19 -17.02 9.78 -8.19
C GLN A 19 -17.77 9.65 -9.52
N GLN A 20 -19.07 9.96 -9.54
CA GLN A 20 -19.90 9.78 -10.74
C GLN A 20 -19.36 10.54 -11.97
N ASP A 21 -18.93 11.79 -11.80
CA ASP A 21 -18.45 12.63 -12.90
C ASP A 21 -16.93 12.54 -13.12
N PHE A 22 -16.21 11.73 -12.33
CA PHE A 22 -14.79 11.47 -12.53
C PHE A 22 -14.61 10.26 -13.46
N PRO A 23 -13.78 10.33 -14.52
CA PRO A 23 -13.79 9.31 -15.57
C PRO A 23 -13.16 7.97 -15.18
N LEU A 24 -12.52 7.87 -14.00
CA LEU A 24 -11.74 6.70 -13.59
C LEU A 24 -12.29 6.05 -12.33
N ILE A 25 -11.97 4.76 -12.15
CA ILE A 25 -12.10 4.05 -10.87
C ILE A 25 -10.70 3.65 -10.39
N LEU A 26 -10.34 4.10 -9.19
CA LEU A 26 -8.97 4.04 -8.70
C LEU A 26 -8.84 3.03 -7.55
N PHE A 27 -8.31 1.86 -7.86
CA PHE A 27 -7.94 0.83 -6.90
C PHE A 27 -6.56 1.12 -6.29
N TRP A 28 -6.30 0.62 -5.09
CA TRP A 28 -5.03 0.84 -4.41
C TRP A 28 -4.69 -0.30 -3.46
N SER A 29 -3.46 -0.31 -2.97
CA SER A 29 -2.97 -1.30 -2.00
C SER A 29 -2.34 -0.62 -0.80
N HIS A 30 -2.38 -1.27 0.35
CA HIS A 30 -1.66 -0.77 1.52
C HIS A 30 -0.15 -0.70 1.23
N ARG A 31 0.49 0.35 1.72
CA ARG A 31 1.93 0.65 1.53
C ARG A 31 2.37 0.92 0.07
N SER A 32 1.43 1.14 -0.87
CA SER A 32 1.71 1.51 -2.26
C SER A 32 1.58 3.00 -2.58
N GLY A 33 1.51 3.89 -1.58
CA GLY A 33 1.34 5.34 -1.80
C GLY A 33 -0.11 5.80 -1.78
N CYS A 34 -0.99 5.06 -1.10
CA CYS A 34 -2.43 5.32 -1.02
C CYS A 34 -2.80 6.72 -0.51
N THR A 35 -2.00 7.31 0.39
CA THR A 35 -2.23 8.68 0.89
C THR A 35 -2.05 9.72 -0.22
N SER A 36 -0.96 9.62 -0.98
CA SER A 36 -0.71 10.51 -2.12
C SER A 36 -1.78 10.35 -3.21
N PHE A 37 -2.24 9.11 -3.40
CA PHE A 37 -3.29 8.83 -4.38
C PHE A 37 -4.66 9.35 -3.96
N ALA A 38 -5.01 9.24 -2.67
CA ALA A 38 -6.21 9.85 -2.11
C ALA A 38 -6.16 11.38 -2.18
N ASN A 39 -5.02 12.00 -1.86
CA ASN A 39 -4.81 13.44 -2.04
C ASN A 39 -5.06 13.88 -3.48
N TRP A 40 -4.48 13.16 -4.45
CA TRP A 40 -4.70 13.41 -5.87
C TRP A 40 -6.16 13.25 -6.27
N PHE A 41 -6.81 12.16 -5.87
CA PHE A 41 -8.23 11.94 -6.16
C PHE A 41 -9.11 13.09 -5.62
N PHE A 42 -8.95 13.47 -4.35
CA PHE A 42 -9.72 14.56 -3.75
C PHE A 42 -9.41 15.91 -4.39
N TYR A 43 -8.20 16.12 -4.88
CA TYR A 43 -7.85 17.30 -5.67
C TYR A 43 -8.63 17.32 -6.98
N GLN A 44 -8.65 16.20 -7.71
CA GLN A 44 -9.33 16.10 -9.00
C GLN A 44 -10.85 16.33 -8.89
N ILE A 45 -11.47 15.91 -7.79
CA ILE A 45 -12.91 16.11 -7.57
C ILE A 45 -13.25 17.40 -6.78
N GLY A 46 -12.27 18.28 -6.55
CA GLY A 46 -12.48 19.57 -5.91
C GLY A 46 -12.75 19.53 -4.39
N LEU A 47 -12.47 18.41 -3.72
CA LEU A 47 -12.71 18.22 -2.28
C LEU A 47 -11.43 18.24 -1.42
N TYR A 48 -10.26 18.43 -2.01
CA TYR A 48 -8.98 18.38 -1.27
C TYR A 48 -8.91 19.37 -0.10
N ALA A 49 -9.31 20.63 -0.32
CA ALA A 49 -9.26 21.65 0.73
C ALA A 49 -10.20 21.33 1.90
N GLU A 50 -11.39 20.78 1.61
CA GLU A 50 -12.34 20.31 2.63
C GLU A 50 -11.74 19.14 3.42
N ALA A 51 -11.16 18.18 2.70
CA ALA A 51 -10.62 16.95 3.29
C ALA A 51 -9.43 17.22 4.22
N ILE A 52 -8.49 18.08 3.82
CA ILE A 52 -7.33 18.45 4.65
C ILE A 52 -7.74 19.36 5.82
N LYS A 53 -8.81 20.16 5.68
CA LYS A 53 -9.38 20.93 6.80
C LYS A 53 -10.01 20.02 7.85
N TYR A 54 -10.61 18.91 7.43
CA TYR A 54 -11.18 17.91 8.33
C TYR A 54 -10.10 17.22 9.16
N ASP A 55 -9.05 16.71 8.51
CA ASP A 55 -7.86 16.18 9.17
C ASP A 55 -6.65 16.17 8.21
N PRO A 56 -5.42 16.50 8.67
CA PRO A 56 -4.21 16.39 7.84
C PRO A 56 -3.96 15.00 7.26
N PHE A 57 -4.46 13.94 7.93
CA PHE A 57 -4.46 12.58 7.42
C PHE A 57 -5.73 12.30 6.61
N ILE A 58 -5.61 12.49 5.29
CA ILE A 58 -6.71 12.40 4.31
C ILE A 58 -7.61 11.16 4.44
N HIS A 59 -7.07 10.04 4.92
CA HIS A 59 -7.81 8.79 5.07
C HIS A 59 -8.94 8.91 6.12
N TYR A 60 -8.86 9.83 7.09
CA TYR A 60 -9.97 10.06 8.01
C TYR A 60 -11.17 10.68 7.29
N TYR A 61 -10.97 11.72 6.48
CA TYR A 61 -12.04 12.27 5.64
C TYR A 61 -12.56 11.21 4.66
N GLU A 62 -11.65 10.48 4.02
CA GLU A 62 -11.98 9.44 3.06
C GLU A 62 -12.95 8.40 3.61
N PHE A 63 -12.65 7.81 4.77
CA PHE A 63 -13.45 6.71 5.31
C PHE A 63 -14.62 7.16 6.18
N GLN A 64 -14.48 8.26 6.94
CA GLN A 64 -15.51 8.69 7.88
C GLN A 64 -16.57 9.59 7.24
N VAL A 65 -16.20 10.33 6.19
CA VAL A 65 -17.08 11.28 5.51
C VAL A 65 -17.41 10.80 4.10
N TYR A 66 -16.41 10.66 3.24
CA TYR A 66 -16.65 10.51 1.80
C TYR A 66 -17.22 9.12 1.43
N LYS A 67 -16.56 8.04 1.85
CA LYS A 67 -16.98 6.65 1.57
C LYS A 67 -18.05 6.13 2.51
N ASN A 68 -18.37 6.87 3.57
CA ASN A 68 -19.43 6.53 4.52
C ASN A 68 -20.83 6.95 4.03
N LYS A 69 -20.92 7.60 2.86
CA LYS A 69 -22.20 7.91 2.21
C LYS A 69 -22.91 6.60 1.85
N THR A 70 -24.19 6.50 2.17
CA THR A 70 -24.99 5.28 1.97
C THR A 70 -24.94 4.75 0.54
N SER A 71 -24.94 5.64 -0.46
CA SER A 71 -24.97 5.25 -1.87
C SER A 71 -23.60 4.91 -2.48
N TYR A 72 -22.48 5.23 -1.80
CA TYR A 72 -21.14 5.14 -2.38
C TYR A 72 -20.82 3.73 -2.90
N TYR A 73 -21.08 2.70 -2.08
CA TYR A 73 -20.77 1.33 -2.44
C TYR A 73 -21.68 0.79 -3.55
N GLU A 74 -22.96 1.15 -3.52
CA GLU A 74 -23.93 0.71 -4.53
C GLU A 74 -23.63 1.33 -5.90
N GLU A 75 -23.27 2.62 -5.91
CA GLU A 75 -22.84 3.33 -7.11
C GLU A 75 -21.53 2.75 -7.65
N LEU A 76 -20.52 2.56 -6.80
CA LEU A 76 -19.25 1.98 -7.19
C LEU A 76 -19.41 0.56 -7.74
N GLU A 77 -20.20 -0.31 -7.08
CA GLU A 77 -20.43 -1.68 -7.57
C GLU A 77 -21.06 -1.66 -8.97
N ARG A 78 -22.07 -0.81 -9.17
CA ARG A 78 -22.75 -0.66 -10.46
C ARG A 78 -21.79 -0.18 -11.56
N GLU A 79 -20.93 0.78 -11.27
CA GLU A 79 -19.98 1.33 -12.26
C GLU A 79 -18.86 0.34 -12.60
N VAL A 80 -18.33 -0.37 -11.60
CA VAL A 80 -17.37 -1.47 -11.81
C VAL A 80 -17.98 -2.58 -12.67
N LEU A 81 -19.26 -2.92 -12.45
CA LEU A 81 -19.98 -3.93 -13.23
C LEU A 81 -20.22 -3.52 -14.68
N GLN A 82 -20.47 -2.23 -14.92
CA GLN A 82 -20.71 -1.72 -16.27
C GLN A 82 -19.44 -1.72 -17.13
N LEU A 83 -18.25 -1.73 -16.52
CA LEU A 83 -16.94 -1.69 -17.19
C LEU A 83 -16.82 -0.53 -18.20
N LYS A 84 -17.49 0.60 -17.94
CA LYS A 84 -17.48 1.79 -18.81
C LYS A 84 -16.37 2.77 -18.49
N LYS A 85 -15.97 2.85 -17.22
CA LYS A 85 -14.87 3.69 -16.77
C LYS A 85 -13.58 2.89 -16.80
N ASP A 86 -12.49 3.57 -17.18
CA ASP A 86 -11.18 2.96 -17.07
C ASP A 86 -10.79 2.78 -15.60
N THR A 87 -10.12 1.66 -15.34
CA THR A 87 -9.75 1.24 -14.00
C THR A 87 -8.25 1.19 -13.86
N PHE A 88 -7.74 1.85 -12.82
CA PHE A 88 -6.33 1.90 -12.50
C PHE A 88 -6.10 1.36 -11.10
N LYS A 89 -5.05 0.57 -10.89
CA LYS A 89 -4.58 0.21 -9.54
C LYS A 89 -3.20 0.76 -9.26
N LEU A 90 -3.06 1.48 -8.15
CA LEU A 90 -1.75 1.89 -7.63
C LEU A 90 -1.06 0.72 -6.91
N VAL A 91 0.06 0.29 -7.48
CA VAL A 91 0.89 -0.82 -7.02
C VAL A 91 2.33 -0.36 -6.80
N ARG A 92 3.10 -1.15 -6.05
CA ARG A 92 4.49 -0.84 -5.72
C ARG A 92 5.38 -2.06 -5.92
N ASN A 93 6.65 -1.83 -6.25
CA ASN A 93 7.66 -2.88 -6.32
C ASN A 93 7.65 -3.74 -5.02
N PRO A 94 7.54 -5.08 -5.12
CA PRO A 94 7.42 -5.94 -3.94
C PRO A 94 8.58 -5.83 -2.95
N PHE A 95 9.82 -5.62 -3.42
CA PHE A 95 10.96 -5.41 -2.52
C PHE A 95 10.81 -4.12 -1.71
N LYS A 96 10.57 -3.00 -2.38
CA LYS A 96 10.37 -1.71 -1.69
C LYS A 96 9.16 -1.74 -0.77
N ARG A 97 8.12 -2.49 -1.14
CA ARG A 97 6.92 -2.66 -0.31
C ARG A 97 7.22 -3.50 0.93
N ALA A 98 7.92 -4.62 0.83
CA ALA A 98 8.24 -5.48 1.98
C ALA A 98 9.01 -4.73 3.07
N VAL A 99 10.04 -3.96 2.70
CA VAL A 99 10.76 -3.11 3.66
C VAL A 99 9.86 -2.02 4.23
N SER A 100 9.03 -1.39 3.39
CA SER A 100 8.05 -0.41 3.86
C SER A 100 7.10 -1.02 4.89
N SER A 101 6.62 -2.24 4.67
CA SER A 101 5.76 -2.99 5.58
C SER A 101 6.46 -3.29 6.90
N PHE A 102 7.71 -3.75 6.86
CA PHE A 102 8.52 -3.96 8.07
C PHE A 102 8.71 -2.66 8.88
N LEU A 103 9.05 -1.57 8.19
CA LEU A 103 9.23 -0.26 8.82
C LEU A 103 7.91 0.35 9.35
N LEU A 104 6.75 -0.26 9.10
CA LEU A 104 5.53 0.07 9.83
C LEU A 104 5.71 -0.17 11.34
N LEU A 105 6.47 -1.19 11.72
CA LEU A 105 6.75 -1.54 13.11
C LEU A 105 7.73 -0.55 13.76
N TYR A 106 8.47 0.22 12.94
CA TYR A 106 9.43 1.22 13.38
C TYR A 106 8.73 2.56 13.61
N ASP A 107 8.73 3.00 14.88
CA ASP A 107 8.27 4.33 15.32
C ASP A 107 6.90 4.68 14.75
N ASN A 108 5.92 3.81 15.04
CA ASN A 108 4.54 4.00 14.65
C ASN A 108 3.62 3.62 15.83
N PRO A 109 2.90 4.58 16.42
CA PRO A 109 2.03 4.32 17.57
C PRO A 109 0.88 3.37 17.22
N TYR A 110 0.52 3.24 15.94
CA TYR A 110 -0.57 2.37 15.49
C TYR A 110 -0.13 0.93 15.21
N ALA A 111 1.16 0.59 15.42
CA ALA A 111 1.70 -0.74 15.19
C ALA A 111 1.54 -1.71 16.39
N GLU A 112 0.88 -1.29 17.47
CA GLU A 112 0.78 -2.07 18.72
C GLU A 112 0.17 -3.47 18.50
N LYS A 113 -0.91 -3.55 17.73
CA LYS A 113 -1.58 -4.83 17.44
C LYS A 113 -0.68 -5.77 16.65
N GLN A 114 0.02 -5.25 15.64
CA GLN A 114 0.95 -5.99 14.80
C GLN A 114 2.12 -6.51 15.65
N TRP A 115 2.65 -5.67 16.54
CA TRP A 115 3.67 -6.06 17.49
C TRP A 115 3.23 -7.20 18.41
N LYS A 116 2.04 -7.12 19.01
CA LYS A 116 1.50 -8.20 19.86
C LYS A 116 1.42 -9.53 19.12
N ASN A 117 0.88 -9.52 17.90
CA ASN A 117 0.75 -10.74 17.09
C ASN A 117 2.10 -11.35 16.72
N ILE A 118 3.08 -10.53 16.33
CA ILE A 118 4.42 -11.00 15.95
C ILE A 118 5.17 -11.55 17.17
N LYS A 119 5.11 -10.86 18.31
CA LYS A 119 5.77 -11.30 19.54
C LYS A 119 5.15 -12.58 20.10
N GLN A 120 3.83 -12.71 20.01
CA GLN A 120 3.15 -13.96 20.33
C GLN A 120 3.65 -15.11 19.44
N TYR A 121 3.87 -14.86 18.15
CA TYR A 121 4.37 -15.89 17.22
C TYR A 121 5.81 -16.32 17.53
N PHE A 122 6.75 -15.39 17.71
CA PHE A 122 8.18 -15.74 17.90
C PHE A 122 8.56 -16.08 19.33
N TYR A 123 7.90 -15.49 20.32
CA TYR A 123 8.30 -15.59 21.73
C TYR A 123 7.26 -16.27 22.61
N ASN A 124 6.11 -16.65 22.04
CA ASN A 124 4.96 -17.13 22.80
C ASN A 124 4.52 -16.14 23.90
N ASP A 125 4.78 -14.85 23.69
CA ASP A 125 4.49 -13.77 24.63
C ASP A 125 4.24 -12.45 23.88
N GLN A 126 2.97 -12.03 23.80
CA GLN A 126 2.56 -10.76 23.19
C GLN A 126 3.17 -9.51 23.85
N ASN A 127 3.64 -9.59 25.09
CA ASN A 127 4.21 -8.48 25.86
C ASN A 127 5.74 -8.49 25.89
N SER A 128 6.38 -9.39 25.14
CA SER A 128 7.83 -9.47 25.08
C SER A 128 8.45 -8.12 24.74
N ASN A 129 9.59 -7.78 25.36
CA ASN A 129 10.35 -6.58 25.03
C ASN A 129 11.30 -6.76 23.83
N LYS A 130 11.40 -7.98 23.29
CA LYS A 130 12.26 -8.29 22.14
C LYS A 130 11.67 -7.72 20.85
N GLY A 131 12.53 -7.16 20.00
CA GLY A 131 12.18 -6.81 18.63
C GLY A 131 12.52 -7.95 17.67
N ILE A 132 12.34 -7.68 16.38
CA ILE A 132 12.55 -8.66 15.30
C ILE A 132 13.39 -8.05 14.19
N SER A 133 14.13 -8.90 13.47
CA SER A 133 14.81 -8.50 12.24
C SER A 133 13.88 -8.50 11.02
N PHE A 134 14.34 -7.92 9.91
CA PHE A 134 13.60 -7.98 8.65
C PHE A 134 13.45 -9.43 8.16
N LYS A 135 14.48 -10.26 8.33
CA LYS A 135 14.43 -11.69 8.00
C LYS A 135 13.37 -12.42 8.82
N GLN A 136 13.32 -12.19 10.13
CA GLN A 136 12.26 -12.75 10.99
C GLN A 136 10.87 -12.26 10.56
N PHE A 137 10.72 -10.97 10.23
CA PHE A 137 9.48 -10.44 9.69
C PHE A 137 9.01 -11.20 8.43
N LEU A 138 9.92 -11.47 7.48
CA LEU A 138 9.56 -12.21 6.26
C LEU A 138 9.11 -13.64 6.57
N TYR A 139 9.78 -14.34 7.51
CA TYR A 139 9.34 -15.66 7.95
C TYR A 139 7.94 -15.63 8.59
N TYR A 140 7.65 -14.61 9.39
CA TYR A 140 6.32 -14.42 9.96
C TYR A 140 5.25 -14.24 8.87
N VAL A 141 5.51 -13.39 7.88
CA VAL A 141 4.59 -13.17 6.75
C VAL A 141 4.38 -14.46 5.95
N LYS A 142 5.48 -15.18 5.65
CA LYS A 142 5.42 -16.46 4.94
C LYS A 142 4.59 -17.50 5.69
N ALA A 143 4.78 -17.62 7.01
CA ALA A 143 4.11 -18.63 7.83
C ALA A 143 2.60 -18.39 7.96
N LEU A 144 2.15 -17.14 7.90
CA LEU A 144 0.73 -16.79 8.00
C LEU A 144 -0.01 -16.77 6.65
N ASP A 145 0.68 -17.12 5.57
CA ASP A 145 0.23 -17.00 4.18
C ASP A 145 -0.04 -15.53 3.77
N PRO A 146 0.73 -14.96 2.82
CA PRO A 146 0.53 -13.59 2.34
C PRO A 146 -0.83 -13.34 1.67
N LYS A 147 -1.59 -14.40 1.35
CA LYS A 147 -2.94 -14.35 0.77
C LYS A 147 -4.04 -14.46 1.82
N SER A 148 -3.69 -14.74 3.07
CA SER A 148 -4.66 -14.94 4.14
C SER A 148 -5.28 -13.62 4.59
N ASN A 149 -6.61 -13.60 4.72
CA ASN A 149 -7.33 -12.47 5.32
C ASN A 149 -7.04 -12.29 6.83
N SER A 150 -6.38 -13.26 7.48
CA SER A 150 -5.96 -13.14 8.88
C SER A 150 -4.66 -12.37 9.06
N LEU A 151 -3.85 -12.24 8.01
CA LEU A 151 -2.64 -11.42 8.02
C LEU A 151 -3.02 -9.94 7.96
N ASP A 152 -2.22 -9.10 8.61
CA ASP A 152 -2.41 -7.66 8.51
C ASP A 152 -2.28 -7.21 7.04
N PRO A 153 -3.23 -6.42 6.52
CA PRO A 153 -3.23 -6.04 5.11
C PRO A 153 -2.07 -5.12 4.70
N HIS A 154 -1.37 -4.51 5.66
CA HIS A 154 -0.13 -3.81 5.40
C HIS A 154 1.04 -4.76 5.11
N PHE A 155 0.91 -6.05 5.44
CA PHE A 155 1.93 -7.09 5.25
C PHE A 155 1.56 -8.08 4.13
N SER A 156 0.27 -8.26 3.84
CA SER A 156 -0.26 -9.16 2.80
C SER A 156 0.21 -8.78 1.39
N GLN A 157 0.03 -9.64 0.40
CA GLN A 157 0.34 -9.30 -1.00
C GLN A 157 -0.62 -8.25 -1.59
N GLN A 158 -0.23 -7.57 -2.67
CA GLN A 158 -1.08 -6.56 -3.29
C GLN A 158 -2.15 -7.18 -4.19
N TYR A 159 -1.78 -8.21 -4.96
CA TYR A 159 -2.62 -8.87 -5.94
C TYR A 159 -3.75 -9.66 -5.30
N ILE A 160 -4.96 -9.43 -5.81
CA ILE A 160 -6.16 -10.19 -5.44
C ILE A 160 -6.53 -11.05 -6.65
N GLN A 161 -6.61 -12.36 -6.46
CA GLN A 161 -6.96 -13.28 -7.54
C GLN A 161 -8.26 -12.86 -8.25
N GLY A 162 -8.21 -12.71 -9.57
CA GLY A 162 -9.37 -12.35 -10.39
C GLY A 162 -9.59 -10.84 -10.55
N GLU A 163 -8.75 -9.98 -9.96
CA GLU A 163 -8.88 -8.54 -10.11
C GLU A 163 -8.65 -8.04 -11.53
N GLU A 164 -7.90 -8.76 -12.36
CA GLU A 164 -7.65 -8.47 -13.78
C GLU A 164 -8.93 -8.43 -14.64
N LYS A 165 -10.02 -9.05 -14.14
CA LYS A 165 -11.34 -8.98 -14.78
C LYS A 165 -11.90 -7.56 -14.75
N MET A 166 -11.54 -6.76 -13.75
CA MET A 166 -12.07 -5.41 -13.53
C MET A 166 -10.99 -4.34 -13.61
N ILE A 167 -9.77 -4.61 -13.16
CA ILE A 167 -8.62 -3.71 -13.15
C ILE A 167 -7.84 -3.91 -14.45
N LYS A 168 -7.79 -2.87 -15.29
CA LYS A 168 -7.18 -2.94 -16.62
C LYS A 168 -5.82 -2.28 -16.70
N ASN A 169 -5.59 -1.29 -15.85
CA ASN A 169 -4.36 -0.51 -15.85
C ASN A 169 -3.69 -0.51 -14.47
N HIS A 170 -2.37 -0.36 -14.46
CA HIS A 170 -1.57 -0.32 -13.25
C HIS A 170 -0.69 0.92 -13.22
N ILE A 171 -0.72 1.65 -12.10
CA ILE A 171 0.20 2.76 -11.83
C ILE A 171 1.28 2.19 -10.91
N LYS A 172 2.53 2.16 -11.37
CA LYS A 172 3.67 1.79 -10.54
C LYS A 172 4.10 3.01 -9.72
N LEU A 173 4.13 2.89 -8.39
CA LEU A 173 4.47 3.99 -7.49
C LEU A 173 5.82 4.62 -7.82
N GLU A 174 6.78 3.82 -8.30
CA GLU A 174 8.11 4.26 -8.70
C GLU A 174 8.08 5.31 -9.83
N ASN A 175 7.00 5.36 -10.62
CA ASN A 175 6.78 6.30 -11.72
C ASN A 175 5.54 7.16 -11.48
N PHE A 176 5.08 7.31 -10.23
CA PHE A 176 3.80 7.95 -9.91
C PHE A 176 3.64 9.32 -10.56
N ASN A 177 4.62 10.23 -10.39
CA ASN A 177 4.48 11.60 -10.90
C ASN A 177 4.36 11.66 -12.43
N GLU A 178 5.14 10.84 -13.13
CA GLU A 178 5.14 10.77 -14.59
C GLU A 178 3.81 10.19 -15.10
N ILE A 179 3.36 9.07 -14.52
CA ILE A 179 2.14 8.39 -14.95
C ILE A 179 0.91 9.24 -14.63
N ILE A 180 0.85 9.86 -13.46
CA ILE A 180 -0.29 10.73 -13.09
C ILE A 180 -0.38 11.93 -14.01
N SER A 181 0.75 12.57 -14.34
CA SER A 181 0.76 13.69 -15.31
C SER A 181 0.24 13.27 -16.68
N LYS A 182 0.57 12.05 -17.14
CA LYS A 182 0.06 11.49 -18.40
C LYS A 182 -1.44 11.21 -18.33
N ILE A 183 -1.92 10.62 -17.23
CA ILE A 183 -3.35 10.38 -16.99
C ILE A 183 -4.12 11.71 -16.97
N GLU A 184 -3.59 12.74 -16.33
CA GLU A 184 -4.23 14.06 -16.32
C GLU A 184 -4.40 14.62 -17.73
N GLN A 185 -3.38 14.49 -18.57
CA GLN A 185 -3.43 14.92 -19.97
C GLN A 185 -4.40 14.08 -20.80
N GLU A 186 -4.35 12.75 -20.68
CA GLU A 186 -5.16 11.82 -21.45
C GLU A 186 -6.67 11.97 -21.18
N TYR A 187 -7.04 12.16 -19.92
CA TYR A 187 -8.44 12.28 -19.49
C TYR A 187 -8.91 13.73 -19.31
N GLY A 188 -8.08 14.72 -19.65
CA GLY A 188 -8.42 16.14 -19.52
C GLY A 188 -8.70 16.58 -18.08
N LEU A 189 -8.00 15.98 -17.11
CA LEU A 189 -8.14 16.28 -15.69
C LEU A 189 -7.38 17.57 -15.31
N LEU A 190 -7.56 18.02 -14.07
CA LEU A 190 -6.83 19.17 -13.54
C LEU A 190 -5.34 18.84 -13.45
N GLN A 191 -4.48 19.71 -13.95
CA GLN A 191 -3.05 19.59 -13.71
C GLN A 191 -2.77 19.80 -12.22
N SER A 192 -2.11 18.82 -11.58
CA SER A 192 -1.84 18.89 -10.16
C SER A 192 -0.37 19.20 -9.85
N ASP A 193 -0.13 19.97 -8.79
CA ASP A 193 1.20 20.06 -8.21
C ASP A 193 1.47 18.81 -7.36
N LEU A 194 1.96 17.78 -8.03
CA LEU A 194 2.26 16.49 -7.41
C LEU A 194 3.32 16.60 -6.31
N SER A 195 4.17 17.64 -6.33
CA SER A 195 5.15 17.85 -5.26
C SER A 195 4.47 18.17 -3.92
N LEU A 196 3.29 18.80 -3.95
CA LEU A 196 2.50 19.10 -2.75
C LEU A 196 1.65 17.89 -2.34
N LEU A 197 1.00 17.23 -3.30
CA LEU A 197 0.07 16.13 -3.01
C LEU A 197 0.77 14.83 -2.58
N THR A 198 2.05 14.66 -2.93
CA THR A 198 2.85 13.48 -2.58
C THR A 198 3.69 13.64 -1.31
N GLN A 199 3.69 14.83 -0.69
CA GLN A 199 4.32 15.03 0.61
C GLN A 199 3.59 14.23 1.68
N SER A 200 4.28 13.24 2.24
CA SER A 200 3.78 12.45 3.37
C SER A 200 4.89 12.27 4.39
N PRO A 201 4.63 12.53 5.69
CA PRO A 201 5.57 12.20 6.76
C PRO A 201 5.96 10.72 6.78
N HIS A 202 5.10 9.84 6.25
CA HIS A 202 5.33 8.40 6.15
C HIS A 202 6.22 8.00 4.96
N HIS A 203 6.49 8.92 4.02
CA HIS A 203 7.41 8.67 2.92
C HIS A 203 8.86 8.84 3.39
N ARG A 204 9.45 7.75 3.86
CA ARG A 204 10.80 7.74 4.48
C ARG A 204 11.96 7.56 3.51
N ALA A 205 11.72 7.38 2.20
CA ALA A 205 12.77 7.05 1.23
C ALA A 205 13.93 8.06 1.21
N HIS A 206 13.63 9.36 1.34
CA HIS A 206 14.64 10.42 1.40
C HIS A 206 15.51 10.38 2.67
N LYS A 207 15.04 9.73 3.74
CA LYS A 207 15.78 9.55 5.01
C LYS A 207 16.62 8.27 5.03
N MET A 208 16.32 7.32 4.14
CA MET A 208 16.93 5.99 4.07
C MET A 208 18.30 6.04 3.37
N THR A 209 19.33 6.53 4.06
CA THR A 209 20.64 6.84 3.48
C THR A 209 21.77 5.91 3.94
N PHE A 210 21.56 5.12 4.99
CA PHE A 210 22.62 4.32 5.60
C PHE A 210 22.79 2.97 4.90
N LYS A 211 24.01 2.72 4.43
CA LYS A 211 24.38 1.47 3.74
C LYS A 211 25.01 0.49 4.73
N GLY A 212 24.70 -0.79 4.57
CA GLY A 212 25.25 -1.90 5.34
C GLY A 212 24.39 -3.17 5.16
N ASN A 213 24.64 -4.17 6.01
CA ASN A 213 23.79 -5.37 6.11
C ASN A 213 22.92 -5.26 7.37
N TYR A 214 21.61 -5.18 7.17
CA TYR A 214 20.60 -5.01 8.21
C TYR A 214 19.50 -6.09 8.13
N ALA A 215 19.69 -7.13 7.33
CA ALA A 215 18.71 -8.22 7.18
C ALA A 215 18.39 -8.89 8.53
N ASP A 216 19.41 -9.08 9.36
CA ASP A 216 19.34 -9.74 10.67
C ASP A 216 19.39 -8.77 11.88
N VAL A 217 19.39 -7.46 11.64
CA VAL A 217 19.42 -6.46 12.72
C VAL A 217 18.03 -6.28 13.30
N ASP A 218 17.91 -6.34 14.62
CA ASP A 218 16.67 -6.10 15.35
C ASP A 218 16.17 -4.66 15.12
N ILE A 219 14.89 -4.50 14.77
CA ILE A 219 14.26 -3.20 14.52
C ILE A 219 14.26 -2.25 15.73
N THR A 220 14.41 -2.80 16.95
CA THR A 220 14.51 -2.06 18.21
C THR A 220 15.95 -1.74 18.60
N ASP A 221 16.94 -2.23 17.84
CA ASP A 221 18.35 -1.92 18.07
C ASP A 221 18.58 -0.40 17.91
N PRO A 222 19.22 0.27 18.89
CA PRO A 222 19.51 1.71 18.83
C PRO A 222 20.39 2.16 17.65
N SER A 223 20.99 1.23 16.91
CA SER A 223 21.74 1.51 15.67
C SER A 223 20.86 1.63 14.42
N LEU A 224 19.64 1.07 14.44
CA LEU A 224 18.65 1.11 13.34
C LEU A 224 17.98 2.48 13.08
N PRO A 225 17.89 3.45 14.02
CA PRO A 225 17.38 4.80 13.77
C PRO A 225 18.10 5.55 12.64
N LYS A 226 19.31 5.11 12.31
CA LYS A 226 20.00 5.43 11.05
C LYS A 226 19.34 4.64 9.91
N LEU A 227 18.11 5.04 9.54
CA LEU A 227 17.24 4.36 8.56
C LEU A 227 18.05 3.79 7.38
N PRO A 228 18.22 2.45 7.30
CA PRO A 228 19.01 1.84 6.24
C PRO A 228 18.39 2.05 4.87
N THR A 229 19.20 2.04 3.81
CA THR A 229 18.69 2.02 2.43
C THR A 229 17.83 0.77 2.19
N TYR A 230 16.91 0.80 1.21
CA TYR A 230 16.13 -0.39 0.85
C TYR A 230 17.03 -1.61 0.61
N LYS A 231 18.12 -1.44 -0.14
CA LYS A 231 19.09 -2.49 -0.45
C LYS A 231 19.75 -3.10 0.79
N SER A 232 19.86 -2.35 1.87
CA SER A 232 20.53 -2.80 3.09
C SER A 232 19.77 -3.83 3.90
N PHE A 233 18.48 -4.02 3.61
CA PHE A 233 17.69 -5.11 4.19
C PHE A 233 17.82 -6.42 3.40
N TYR A 234 18.54 -6.43 2.28
CA TYR A 234 18.59 -7.57 1.37
C TYR A 234 19.95 -8.25 1.34
N ASP A 235 19.97 -9.45 1.92
CA ASP A 235 20.91 -10.51 1.60
C ASP A 235 20.26 -11.51 0.62
N LYS A 236 20.97 -12.60 0.26
CA LYS A 236 20.45 -13.61 -0.66
C LYS A 236 19.15 -14.24 -0.14
N GLU A 237 19.10 -14.55 1.14
CA GLU A 237 17.96 -15.25 1.76
C GLU A 237 16.70 -14.40 1.81
N THR A 238 16.84 -13.13 2.19
CA THR A 238 15.73 -12.16 2.22
C THR A 238 15.24 -11.79 0.82
N LEU A 239 16.11 -11.79 -0.19
CA LEU A 239 15.71 -11.67 -1.59
C LEU A 239 14.82 -12.85 -2.01
N ASP A 240 15.29 -14.07 -1.78
CA ASP A 240 14.57 -15.30 -2.13
C ASP A 240 13.22 -15.36 -1.42
N LEU A 241 13.17 -15.02 -0.12
CA LEU A 241 11.93 -14.94 0.65
C LEU A 241 10.94 -13.94 0.08
N VAL A 242 11.36 -12.73 -0.30
CA VAL A 242 10.43 -11.73 -0.88
C VAL A 242 9.90 -12.20 -2.24
N VAL A 243 10.74 -12.82 -3.07
CA VAL A 243 10.31 -13.37 -4.36
C VAL A 243 9.27 -14.49 -4.16
N GLU A 244 9.47 -15.35 -3.17
CA GLU A 244 8.55 -16.43 -2.84
C GLU A 244 7.22 -15.91 -2.27
N ILE A 245 7.28 -15.05 -1.26
CA ILE A 245 6.09 -14.52 -0.56
C ILE A 245 5.22 -13.71 -1.53
N PHE A 246 5.82 -12.86 -2.36
CA PHE A 246 5.08 -11.94 -3.23
C PHE A 246 5.13 -12.34 -4.71
N GLN A 247 5.24 -13.64 -5.00
CA GLN A 247 5.37 -14.16 -6.36
C GLN A 247 4.27 -13.65 -7.29
N ASP A 248 3.01 -13.63 -6.82
CA ASP A 248 1.89 -13.16 -7.62
C ASP A 248 2.02 -11.67 -7.98
N ASP A 249 2.49 -10.82 -7.06
CA ASP A 249 2.70 -9.39 -7.33
C ASP A 249 3.76 -9.19 -8.42
N PHE A 250 4.85 -9.97 -8.39
CA PHE A 250 5.87 -9.92 -9.45
C PHE A 250 5.30 -10.31 -10.80
N LEU A 251 4.55 -11.41 -10.86
CA LEU A 251 3.99 -11.94 -12.09
C LEU A 251 2.92 -11.01 -12.67
N MET A 252 1.93 -10.63 -11.87
CA MET A 252 0.74 -9.91 -12.32
C MET A 252 1.03 -8.45 -12.66
N TYR A 253 1.94 -7.80 -11.94
CA TYR A 253 2.33 -6.40 -12.19
C TYR A 253 3.63 -6.26 -12.98
N GLN A 254 4.17 -7.37 -13.47
CA GLN A 254 5.37 -7.41 -14.31
C GLN A 254 6.53 -6.63 -13.69
N TYR A 255 6.83 -6.91 -12.42
CA TYR A 255 8.05 -6.42 -11.78
C TYR A 255 9.20 -7.37 -12.07
N SER A 256 10.38 -6.82 -12.35
CA SER A 256 11.59 -7.63 -12.44
C SER A 256 12.02 -8.08 -11.06
N LYS A 257 12.40 -9.36 -10.93
CA LYS A 257 12.97 -9.92 -9.71
C LYS A 257 14.38 -9.39 -9.41
N ASP A 258 14.97 -8.65 -10.35
CA ASP A 258 16.28 -8.01 -10.22
C ASP A 258 16.19 -6.50 -9.92
N SER A 259 14.98 -5.96 -9.78
CA SER A 259 14.73 -4.50 -9.72
C SER A 259 14.82 -3.87 -8.32
N LEU A 260 15.81 -4.26 -7.52
CA LEU A 260 16.04 -3.69 -6.19
C LEU A 260 16.62 -2.26 -6.23
#